data_AF-A0A2N2I1I7-F1
#
_entry.id   AF-A0A2N2I1I7-F1
#
_cell.length_a   1.000
_cell.length_b   1.000
_cell.length_c   1.000
_cell.angle_alpha   90.00
_cell.angle_beta   90.00
_cell.angle_gamma   90.00
#
_symmetry.space_group_name_H-M   'P 1'
#
loop_
_entity.id
_entity.type
_entity.pdbx_description
1 polymer ?
#
loop_
_entity_poly.entity_id
_entity_poly.type
_entity_poly.pdbx_seq_one_letter_code
_entity_poly.pdbx_strand_id
1 'polypeptide(L)'
;MKIITSKNLFLVLCSFCLIFLHETKIEAMELQLNTFHSYLRQGIDKAFNLETADAYACIKKAVDLEPENPTGYAFLAVLHWFSSEMSFDIKDRDTNQEAMLSYVKESLAKGEKRIKNNPQDNQAYFAMALAKIVKIQWAIHQKHYFVLAQETSNIWDYLEKAKGGNGNQNYDTYFLMGLFHYHLKHVSGIIRFLSSALIIPGSHQKGLQELELAAKKGSLLKDLAQAELSSDYLNFEKQPAKALPFARELNKKFPNNYNFLFALSSILADLHRFEEASGIAKQIEKNIQVCVPPFVPQLQTRYNQLMGRILFNQEEYDRSVEYFQNALKDTSFYNARVRVWAFVRLGMIHDVRKQRIQAQEYYSKALEVEGGEGAARIEAKKYLISPYIPAQVKS
;
A
#
# COMPACT_ATOMS: atom_id res chain seq x y z
N MET A 1 55.99 -30.73 32.09
CA MET A 1 55.78 -29.55 31.22
C MET A 1 56.32 -29.86 29.83
N LYS A 2 55.47 -30.11 28.83
CA LYS A 2 55.92 -30.24 27.44
C LYS A 2 56.34 -28.86 26.95
N ILE A 3 57.61 -28.69 26.59
CA ILE A 3 58.19 -27.45 26.09
C ILE A 3 57.54 -27.15 24.74
N ILE A 4 56.83 -26.02 24.65
CA ILE A 4 56.28 -25.51 23.39
C ILE A 4 57.49 -25.05 22.56
N THR A 5 57.79 -25.75 21.46
CA THR A 5 58.84 -25.36 20.51
C THR A 5 58.38 -24.15 19.69
N SER A 6 59.32 -23.33 19.21
CA SER A 6 59.03 -22.08 18.45
C SER A 6 58.12 -22.27 17.23
N LYS A 7 58.19 -23.43 16.57
CA LYS A 7 57.27 -23.82 15.47
C LYS A 7 55.81 -23.98 15.92
N ASN A 8 55.59 -24.53 17.12
CA ASN A 8 54.24 -24.73 17.67
C ASN A 8 53.64 -23.39 18.15
N LEU A 9 54.46 -22.46 18.63
CA LEU A 9 54.01 -21.11 19.00
C LEU A 9 53.55 -20.31 17.76
N PHE A 10 54.27 -20.43 16.63
CA PHE A 10 53.90 -19.77 15.37
C PHE A 10 52.56 -20.29 14.80
N LEU A 11 52.34 -21.62 14.80
CA LEU A 11 51.08 -22.21 14.35
C LEU A 11 49.88 -21.81 15.24
N VAL A 12 50.09 -21.72 16.56
CA VAL A 12 49.07 -21.24 17.50
C VAL A 12 48.78 -19.75 17.27
N LEU A 13 49.79 -18.90 17.08
CA LEU A 13 49.61 -17.48 16.76
C LEU A 13 48.88 -17.28 15.42
N CYS A 14 49.21 -18.04 14.38
CA CYS A 14 48.50 -17.98 13.09
C CYS A 14 47.03 -18.40 13.20
N SER A 15 46.73 -19.43 14.01
CA SER A 15 45.34 -19.87 14.22
C SER A 15 44.54 -18.87 15.07
N PHE A 16 45.14 -18.23 16.08
CA PHE A 16 44.52 -17.12 16.80
C PHE A 16 44.28 -15.89 15.91
N CYS A 17 45.22 -15.51 15.04
CA CYS A 17 45.03 -14.42 14.08
C CYS A 17 43.89 -14.71 13.09
N LEU A 18 43.75 -15.96 12.62
CA LEU A 18 42.66 -16.34 11.71
C LEU A 18 41.30 -16.31 12.40
N ILE A 19 41.21 -16.69 13.69
CA ILE A 19 39.98 -16.59 14.48
C ILE A 19 39.61 -15.12 14.73
N PHE A 20 40.56 -14.27 15.10
CA PHE A 20 40.34 -12.84 15.31
C PHE A 20 39.93 -12.11 14.02
N LEU A 21 40.55 -12.45 12.89
CA LEU A 21 40.17 -11.93 11.57
C LEU A 21 38.79 -12.42 11.11
N HIS A 22 38.36 -13.61 11.58
CA HIS A 22 37.03 -14.14 11.28
C HIS A 22 35.95 -13.47 12.13
N GLU A 23 36.18 -13.31 13.44
CA GLU A 23 35.25 -12.64 14.36
C GLU A 23 35.04 -11.17 13.99
N THR A 24 36.13 -10.42 13.71
CA THR A 24 36.03 -9.02 13.26
C THR A 24 35.29 -8.86 11.94
N LYS A 25 35.40 -9.83 11.03
CA LYS A 25 34.68 -9.85 9.76
C LYS A 25 33.18 -10.16 9.95
N ILE A 26 32.84 -11.05 10.87
CA ILE A 26 31.44 -11.37 11.23
C ILE A 26 30.79 -10.16 11.87
N GLU A 27 31.44 -9.53 12.85
CA GLU A 27 30.92 -8.34 13.55
C GLU A 27 30.72 -7.16 12.59
N ALA A 28 31.67 -6.92 11.68
CA ALA A 28 31.53 -5.89 10.65
C ALA A 28 30.36 -6.18 9.68
N MET A 29 30.15 -7.44 9.31
CA MET A 29 29.05 -7.86 8.43
C MET A 29 27.70 -7.74 9.11
N GLU A 30 27.58 -8.10 10.40
CA GLU A 30 26.36 -7.90 11.20
C GLU A 30 26.06 -6.40 11.39
N LEU A 31 27.08 -5.59 11.67
CA LEU A 31 26.92 -4.13 11.80
C LEU A 31 26.45 -3.50 10.48
N GLN A 32 27.02 -3.92 9.35
CA GLN A 32 26.63 -3.45 8.02
C GLN A 32 25.18 -3.85 7.68
N LEU A 33 24.79 -5.09 7.94
CA LEU A 33 23.42 -5.58 7.71
C LEU A 33 22.40 -4.85 8.59
N ASN A 34 22.72 -4.63 9.86
CA ASN A 34 21.88 -3.84 10.78
C ASN A 34 21.74 -2.39 10.30
N THR A 35 22.81 -1.82 9.74
CA THR A 35 22.80 -0.46 9.17
C THR A 35 21.98 -0.40 7.89
N PHE A 36 22.09 -1.39 7.00
CA PHE A 36 21.26 -1.53 5.80
C PHE A 36 19.77 -1.56 6.14
N HIS A 37 19.35 -2.45 7.04
CA HIS A 37 17.95 -2.56 7.46
C HIS A 37 17.44 -1.29 8.15
N SER A 38 18.30 -0.61 8.93
CA SER A 38 17.96 0.67 9.56
C SER A 38 17.66 1.76 8.53
N TYR A 39 18.50 1.89 7.50
CA TYR A 39 18.27 2.87 6.43
C TYR A 39 17.01 2.57 5.62
N LEU A 40 16.72 1.29 5.33
CA LEU A 40 15.46 0.91 4.71
C LEU A 40 14.25 1.32 5.56
N ARG A 41 14.26 0.99 6.86
CA ARG A 41 13.15 1.33 7.75
C ARG A 41 12.94 2.84 7.85
N GLN A 42 14.02 3.61 7.99
CA GLN A 42 13.94 5.08 7.98
C GLN A 42 13.36 5.61 6.67
N GLY A 43 13.80 5.06 5.54
CA GLY A 43 13.28 5.45 4.23
C GLY A 43 11.80 5.13 4.06
N ILE A 44 11.35 3.97 4.53
CA ILE A 44 9.93 3.58 4.52
C ILE A 44 9.11 4.51 5.40
N ASP A 45 9.55 4.78 6.64
CA ASP A 45 8.85 5.68 7.55
C ASP A 45 8.72 7.10 6.95
N LYS A 46 9.78 7.58 6.29
CA LYS A 46 9.77 8.87 5.56
C LYS A 46 8.81 8.86 4.38
N ALA A 47 8.79 7.79 3.60
CA ALA A 47 7.85 7.63 2.48
C ALA A 47 6.39 7.65 2.99
N PHE A 48 6.11 6.93 4.09
CA PHE A 48 4.81 6.92 4.74
C PHE A 48 4.41 8.29 5.29
N ASN A 49 5.35 9.14 5.65
CA ASN A 49 5.08 10.52 6.07
C ASN A 49 5.07 11.54 4.90
N LEU A 50 5.13 11.05 3.65
CA LEU A 50 5.17 11.85 2.41
C LEU A 50 6.44 12.72 2.26
N GLU A 51 7.54 12.31 2.89
CA GLU A 51 8.86 12.94 2.79
C GLU A 51 9.69 12.26 1.69
N THR A 52 9.23 12.34 0.43
CA THR A 52 9.72 11.50 -0.68
C THR A 52 11.22 11.65 -0.96
N ALA A 53 11.75 12.88 -0.89
CA ALA A 53 13.18 13.12 -1.14
C ALA A 53 14.07 12.49 -0.06
N ASP A 54 13.69 12.65 1.21
CA ASP A 54 14.40 12.05 2.34
C ASP A 54 14.27 10.53 2.35
N ALA A 55 13.08 10.02 2.00
CA ALA A 55 12.85 8.60 1.80
C ALA A 55 13.80 8.01 0.74
N TYR A 56 13.90 8.66 -0.42
CA TYR A 56 14.83 8.27 -1.49
C TYR A 56 16.27 8.26 -0.99
N ALA A 57 16.72 9.33 -0.31
CA ALA A 57 18.08 9.42 0.21
C ALA A 57 18.42 8.31 1.20
N CYS A 58 17.50 7.97 2.11
CA CYS A 58 17.66 6.87 3.06
C CYS A 58 17.75 5.51 2.36
N ILE A 59 16.81 5.19 1.45
CA ILE A 59 16.83 3.90 0.73
C ILE A 59 18.07 3.81 -0.17
N LYS A 60 18.49 4.92 -0.79
CA LYS A 60 19.71 4.96 -1.60
C LYS A 60 20.96 4.66 -0.78
N LYS A 61 21.07 5.17 0.45
CA LYS A 61 22.16 4.79 1.38
C LYS A 61 22.16 3.30 1.68
N ALA A 62 21.00 2.67 1.83
CA ALA A 62 20.93 1.21 1.98
C ALA A 62 21.47 0.50 0.72
N VAL A 63 21.08 0.95 -0.48
CA VAL A 63 21.63 0.42 -1.74
C VAL A 63 23.15 0.60 -1.83
N ASP A 64 23.69 1.74 -1.41
CA ASP A 64 25.13 1.99 -1.46
C ASP A 64 25.92 1.11 -0.48
N LEU A 65 25.31 0.74 0.66
CA LEU A 65 25.90 -0.19 1.62
C LEU A 65 25.89 -1.64 1.11
N GLU A 66 24.83 -2.06 0.41
CA GLU A 66 24.75 -3.41 -0.16
C GLU A 66 24.31 -3.39 -1.63
N PRO A 67 25.20 -3.04 -2.59
CA PRO A 67 24.83 -2.85 -4.00
C PRO A 67 24.38 -4.12 -4.72
N GLU A 68 24.74 -5.29 -4.19
CA GLU A 68 24.31 -6.58 -4.73
C GLU A 68 23.05 -7.12 -4.04
N ASN A 69 22.51 -6.42 -3.04
CA ASN A 69 21.27 -6.79 -2.37
C ASN A 69 20.05 -6.25 -3.14
N PRO A 70 19.17 -7.12 -3.67
CA PRO A 70 18.01 -6.69 -4.46
C PRO A 70 16.97 -5.91 -3.65
N THR A 71 16.93 -6.05 -2.32
CA THR A 71 15.88 -5.47 -1.49
C THR A 71 15.85 -3.94 -1.57
N GLY A 72 17.01 -3.27 -1.57
CA GLY A 72 17.06 -1.80 -1.68
C GLY A 72 16.45 -1.29 -2.98
N TYR A 73 16.73 -1.96 -4.09
CA TYR A 73 16.15 -1.65 -5.40
C TYR A 73 14.64 -1.91 -5.42
N ALA A 74 14.17 -3.01 -4.82
CA ALA A 74 12.74 -3.28 -4.70
C ALA A 74 11.99 -2.16 -3.94
N PHE A 75 12.57 -1.65 -2.85
CA PHE A 75 11.97 -0.53 -2.10
C PHE A 75 12.05 0.82 -2.83
N LEU A 76 13.09 1.06 -3.65
CA LEU A 76 13.09 2.22 -4.56
C LEU A 76 11.98 2.12 -5.60
N ALA A 77 11.74 0.93 -6.15
CA ALA A 77 10.60 0.70 -7.04
C ALA A 77 9.26 0.99 -6.34
N VAL A 78 9.08 0.52 -5.11
CA VAL A 78 7.89 0.82 -4.30
C VAL A 78 7.72 2.32 -4.05
N LEU A 79 8.79 3.03 -3.68
CA LEU A 79 8.76 4.48 -3.45
C LEU A 79 8.30 5.24 -4.71
N HIS A 80 8.86 4.91 -5.87
CA HIS A 80 8.48 5.54 -7.13
C HIS A 80 7.06 5.16 -7.58
N TRP A 81 6.61 3.93 -7.31
CA TRP A 81 5.22 3.54 -7.55
C TRP A 81 4.24 4.42 -6.76
N PHE A 82 4.46 4.55 -5.44
CA PHE A 82 3.63 5.41 -4.59
C PHE A 82 3.71 6.88 -5.02
N SER A 83 4.90 7.37 -5.40
CA SER A 83 5.06 8.74 -5.89
C SER A 83 4.28 8.98 -7.18
N SER A 84 4.27 8.02 -8.12
CA SER A 84 3.42 8.07 -9.32
C SER A 84 1.93 8.10 -8.98
N GLU A 85 1.47 7.29 -8.02
CA GLU A 85 0.05 7.24 -7.65
C GLU A 85 -0.43 8.50 -6.90
N MET A 86 0.49 9.20 -6.22
CA MET A 86 0.18 10.42 -5.47
C MET A 86 0.42 11.70 -6.27
N SER A 87 1.00 11.62 -7.47
CA SER A 87 1.32 12.81 -8.25
C SER A 87 0.08 13.48 -8.84
N PHE A 88 0.06 14.82 -8.75
CA PHE A 88 -0.95 15.67 -9.38
C PHE A 88 -0.55 16.10 -10.80
N ASP A 89 0.67 15.79 -11.22
CA ASP A 89 1.24 16.16 -12.52
C ASP A 89 1.55 14.91 -13.36
N ILE A 90 1.13 14.91 -14.62
CA ILE A 90 1.27 13.74 -15.49
C ILE A 90 2.74 13.47 -15.80
N LYS A 91 3.55 14.52 -15.99
CA LYS A 91 4.97 14.33 -16.33
C LYS A 91 5.76 13.78 -15.15
N ASP A 92 5.49 14.26 -13.94
CA ASP A 92 6.07 13.71 -12.72
C ASP A 92 5.60 12.26 -12.49
N ARG A 93 4.32 11.97 -12.75
CA ARG A 93 3.79 10.60 -12.74
C ARG A 93 4.56 9.67 -13.68
N ASP A 94 4.72 10.07 -14.94
CA ASP A 94 5.40 9.28 -15.96
C ASP A 94 6.89 9.08 -15.60
N THR A 95 7.56 10.13 -15.13
CA THR A 95 8.97 10.07 -14.67
C THR A 95 9.12 9.05 -13.53
N ASN A 96 8.20 9.05 -12.57
CA ASN A 96 8.21 8.08 -11.47
C ASN A 96 7.90 6.66 -11.97
N GLN A 97 7.03 6.46 -12.95
CA GLN A 97 6.78 5.14 -13.53
C GLN A 97 8.02 4.59 -14.26
N GLU A 98 8.74 5.42 -15.00
CA GLU A 98 9.99 5.02 -15.65
C GLU A 98 11.06 4.62 -14.63
N ALA A 99 11.26 5.44 -13.58
CA ALA A 99 12.18 5.14 -12.49
C ALA A 99 11.79 3.84 -11.76
N MET A 100 10.50 3.67 -11.45
CA MET A 100 9.95 2.45 -10.86
C MET A 100 10.30 1.22 -11.70
N LEU A 101 10.02 1.22 -13.02
CA LEU A 101 10.31 0.08 -13.90
C LEU A 101 11.82 -0.21 -14.00
N SER A 102 12.66 0.83 -13.98
CA SER A 102 14.11 0.67 -13.93
C SER A 102 14.56 -0.04 -12.66
N TYR A 103 14.09 0.38 -11.49
CA TYR A 103 14.43 -0.27 -10.22
C TYR A 103 13.85 -1.69 -10.08
N VAL A 104 12.68 -1.96 -10.67
CA VAL A 104 12.16 -3.33 -10.79
C VAL A 104 13.16 -4.20 -11.57
N LYS A 105 13.65 -3.72 -12.72
CA LYS A 105 14.62 -4.45 -13.54
C LYS A 105 15.90 -4.75 -12.76
N GLU A 106 16.45 -3.76 -12.06
CA GLU A 106 17.66 -3.94 -11.23
C GLU A 106 17.44 -4.94 -10.10
N SER A 107 16.33 -4.82 -9.36
CA SER A 107 15.99 -5.75 -8.29
C SER A 107 15.87 -7.19 -8.79
N LEU A 108 15.27 -7.41 -9.96
CA LEU A 108 15.13 -8.73 -10.56
C LEU A 108 16.50 -9.29 -10.97
N ALA A 109 17.32 -8.50 -11.68
CA ALA A 109 18.64 -8.94 -12.14
C ALA A 109 19.56 -9.33 -10.96
N LYS A 110 19.59 -8.52 -9.90
CA LYS A 110 20.37 -8.82 -8.69
C LYS A 110 19.81 -10.02 -7.93
N GLY A 111 18.48 -10.12 -7.84
CA GLY A 111 17.80 -11.26 -7.22
C GLY A 111 18.09 -12.58 -7.92
N GLU A 112 17.97 -12.61 -9.26
CA GLU A 112 18.29 -13.78 -10.09
C GLU A 112 19.74 -14.26 -9.89
N LYS A 113 20.68 -13.32 -9.84
CA LYS A 113 22.08 -13.62 -9.56
C LYS A 113 22.26 -14.25 -8.17
N ARG A 114 21.58 -13.74 -7.14
CA ARG A 114 21.63 -14.29 -5.77
C ARG A 114 21.04 -15.69 -5.70
N ILE A 115 19.84 -15.91 -6.25
CA ILE A 115 19.18 -17.23 -6.18
C ILE A 115 19.88 -18.29 -7.02
N LYS A 116 20.60 -17.91 -8.09
CA LYS A 116 21.45 -18.82 -8.86
C LYS A 116 22.60 -19.37 -8.01
N ASN A 117 23.15 -18.54 -7.13
CA ASN A 117 24.25 -18.92 -6.23
C ASN A 117 23.73 -19.60 -4.95
N ASN A 118 22.56 -19.17 -4.45
CA ASN A 118 21.90 -19.72 -3.28
C ASN A 118 20.39 -19.88 -3.54
N PRO A 119 19.92 -21.06 -3.97
CA PRO A 119 18.51 -21.32 -4.24
C PRO A 119 17.58 -21.23 -3.02
N GLN A 120 18.13 -21.06 -1.81
CA GLN A 120 17.39 -20.88 -0.55
C GLN A 120 17.51 -19.44 -0.03
N ASP A 121 17.80 -18.46 -0.89
CA ASP A 121 17.89 -17.04 -0.51
C ASP A 121 16.49 -16.41 -0.41
N ASN A 122 15.85 -16.57 0.75
CA ASN A 122 14.50 -16.06 1.01
C ASN A 122 14.40 -14.54 0.80
N GLN A 123 15.46 -13.78 1.12
CA GLN A 123 15.47 -12.32 0.99
C GLN A 123 15.49 -11.90 -0.48
N ALA A 124 16.28 -12.59 -1.31
CA ALA A 124 16.27 -12.37 -2.75
C ALA A 124 14.89 -12.69 -3.35
N TYR A 125 14.29 -13.82 -2.98
CA TYR A 125 12.92 -14.15 -3.41
C TYR A 125 11.89 -13.11 -2.98
N PHE A 126 11.98 -12.61 -1.75
CA PHE A 126 11.10 -11.54 -1.25
C PHE A 126 11.25 -10.26 -2.06
N ALA A 127 12.48 -9.79 -2.30
CA ALA A 127 12.75 -8.59 -3.08
C ALA A 127 12.20 -8.72 -4.52
N MET A 128 12.43 -9.86 -5.16
CA MET A 128 11.90 -10.14 -6.50
C MET A 128 10.38 -10.19 -6.51
N ALA A 129 9.74 -10.82 -5.52
CA ALA A 129 8.29 -10.86 -5.41
C ALA A 129 7.69 -9.46 -5.25
N LEU A 130 8.29 -8.63 -4.37
CA LEU A 130 7.90 -7.24 -4.18
C LEU A 130 8.02 -6.43 -5.47
N ALA A 131 9.15 -6.53 -6.18
CA ALA A 131 9.38 -5.86 -7.46
C ALA A 131 8.38 -6.30 -8.55
N LYS A 132 8.06 -7.60 -8.60
CA LYS A 132 7.03 -8.13 -9.51
C LYS A 132 5.65 -7.57 -9.20
N ILE A 133 5.26 -7.50 -7.92
CA ILE A 133 3.96 -6.97 -7.51
C ILE A 133 3.82 -5.50 -7.89
N VAL A 134 4.87 -4.70 -7.71
CA VAL A 134 4.89 -3.30 -8.19
C VAL A 134 4.62 -3.22 -9.70
N LYS A 135 5.29 -4.06 -10.49
CA LYS A 135 5.09 -4.12 -11.94
C LYS A 135 3.71 -4.64 -12.35
N ILE A 136 3.14 -5.59 -11.60
CA ILE A 136 1.77 -6.08 -11.78
C ILE A 136 0.78 -4.94 -11.57
N GLN A 137 0.93 -4.14 -10.51
CA GLN A 137 0.05 -3.01 -10.22
C GLN A 137 0.10 -1.98 -11.35
N TRP A 138 1.30 -1.60 -11.81
CA TRP A 138 1.45 -0.75 -12.99
C TRP A 138 0.76 -1.34 -14.23
N ALA A 139 0.94 -2.64 -14.49
CA ALA A 139 0.32 -3.29 -15.65
C ALA A 139 -1.21 -3.32 -15.58
N ILE A 140 -1.80 -3.45 -14.39
CA ILE A 140 -3.26 -3.34 -14.17
C ILE A 140 -3.73 -1.94 -14.54
N HIS A 141 -3.06 -0.90 -14.03
CA HIS A 141 -3.43 0.49 -14.29
C HIS A 141 -3.30 0.88 -15.77
N GLN A 142 -2.24 0.39 -16.43
CA GLN A 142 -2.01 0.63 -17.87
C GLN A 142 -2.77 -0.33 -18.79
N LYS A 143 -3.58 -1.26 -18.23
CA LYS A 143 -4.29 -2.30 -18.99
C LYS A 143 -3.36 -3.16 -19.86
N HIS A 144 -2.11 -3.34 -19.42
CA HIS A 144 -1.09 -4.17 -20.08
C HIS A 144 -1.25 -5.65 -19.71
N TYR A 145 -2.31 -6.29 -20.22
CA TYR A 145 -2.71 -7.66 -19.83
C TYR A 145 -1.64 -8.74 -20.08
N PHE A 146 -0.81 -8.58 -21.11
CA PHE A 146 0.29 -9.52 -21.38
C PHE A 146 1.38 -9.47 -20.31
N VAL A 147 1.83 -8.26 -19.95
CA VAL A 147 2.82 -8.07 -18.87
C VAL A 147 2.27 -8.59 -17.56
N LEU A 148 1.01 -8.27 -17.26
CA LEU A 148 0.30 -8.77 -16.10
C LEU A 148 0.30 -10.31 -16.04
N ALA A 149 -0.03 -11.00 -17.12
CA ALA A 149 0.02 -12.46 -17.18
C ALA A 149 1.43 -13.01 -16.97
N GLN A 150 2.44 -12.40 -17.59
CA GLN A 150 3.84 -12.80 -17.46
C GLN A 150 4.35 -12.65 -16.03
N GLU A 151 4.07 -11.51 -15.38
CA GLU A 151 4.59 -11.23 -14.04
C GLU A 151 3.85 -11.99 -12.94
N THR A 152 2.58 -12.30 -13.16
CA THR A 152 1.78 -13.12 -12.25
C THR A 152 2.16 -14.61 -12.35
N SER A 153 2.70 -15.03 -13.50
CA SER A 153 3.17 -16.40 -13.69
C SER A 153 4.26 -16.75 -12.67
N ASN A 154 4.07 -17.88 -11.97
CA ASN A 154 4.96 -18.39 -10.94
C ASN A 154 5.16 -17.49 -9.71
N ILE A 155 4.44 -16.37 -9.54
CA ILE A 155 4.61 -15.48 -8.38
C ILE A 155 4.43 -16.21 -7.04
N TRP A 156 3.58 -17.24 -7.02
CA TRP A 156 3.37 -18.07 -5.83
C TRP A 156 4.61 -18.86 -5.40
N ASP A 157 5.41 -19.37 -6.33
CA ASP A 157 6.68 -20.05 -6.02
C ASP A 157 7.68 -19.07 -5.38
N TYR A 158 7.72 -17.84 -5.87
CA TYR A 158 8.53 -16.77 -5.27
C TYR A 158 8.06 -16.46 -3.86
N LEU A 159 6.76 -16.31 -3.63
CA LEU A 159 6.19 -16.01 -2.32
C LEU A 159 6.42 -17.15 -1.32
N GLU A 160 6.24 -18.40 -1.73
CA GLU A 160 6.49 -19.56 -0.85
C GLU A 160 7.96 -19.66 -0.44
N LYS A 161 8.91 -19.41 -1.36
CA LYS A 161 10.34 -19.36 -1.04
C LYS A 161 10.71 -18.14 -0.20
N ALA A 162 10.10 -16.98 -0.48
CA ALA A 162 10.30 -15.75 0.27
C ALA A 162 9.81 -15.85 1.72
N LYS A 163 8.77 -16.64 1.99
CA LYS A 163 8.22 -16.85 3.33
C LYS A 163 9.24 -17.47 4.30
N GLY A 164 10.12 -18.33 3.78
CA GLY A 164 11.09 -19.07 4.59
C GLY A 164 10.45 -20.11 5.51
N GLY A 165 11.25 -20.65 6.43
CA GLY A 165 10.86 -21.68 7.40
C GLY A 165 11.67 -21.59 8.71
N ASN A 166 11.43 -22.53 9.64
CA ASN A 166 12.09 -22.71 10.94
C ASN A 166 13.34 -21.83 11.20
N GLY A 167 13.16 -20.70 11.90
CA GLY A 167 14.24 -19.78 12.31
C GLY A 167 14.56 -18.62 11.36
N ASN A 168 14.07 -18.62 10.11
CA ASN A 168 14.31 -17.56 9.10
C ASN A 168 13.03 -17.01 8.44
N GLN A 169 11.89 -17.14 9.13
CA GLN A 169 10.58 -16.75 8.62
C GLN A 169 10.50 -15.24 8.35
N ASN A 170 10.13 -14.87 7.12
CA ASN A 170 9.90 -13.49 6.74
C ASN A 170 8.41 -13.16 6.78
N TYR A 171 7.98 -12.45 7.83
CA TYR A 171 6.58 -12.09 8.01
C TYR A 171 6.08 -11.03 7.03
N ASP A 172 6.97 -10.25 6.41
CA ASP A 172 6.58 -9.26 5.39
C ASP A 172 6.03 -9.94 4.12
N THR A 173 6.41 -11.19 3.86
CA THR A 173 5.87 -11.97 2.73
C THR A 173 4.36 -12.19 2.85
N TYR A 174 3.81 -12.29 4.07
CA TYR A 174 2.37 -12.45 4.25
C TYR A 174 1.57 -11.23 3.81
N PHE A 175 2.16 -10.04 3.79
CA PHE A 175 1.50 -8.88 3.19
C PHE A 175 1.26 -9.13 1.70
N LEU A 176 2.30 -9.58 0.98
CA LEU A 176 2.24 -9.85 -0.45
C LEU A 176 1.28 -11.01 -0.77
N MET A 177 1.31 -12.10 0.01
CA MET A 177 0.37 -13.22 -0.14
C MET A 177 -1.07 -12.78 0.14
N GLY A 178 -1.27 -11.98 1.19
CA GLY A 178 -2.57 -11.47 1.60
C GLY A 178 -3.22 -10.60 0.53
N LEU A 179 -2.45 -9.70 -0.11
CA LEU A 179 -2.92 -8.88 -1.23
C LEU A 179 -3.50 -9.74 -2.36
N PHE A 180 -2.80 -10.82 -2.74
CA PHE A 180 -3.31 -11.71 -3.77
C PHE A 180 -4.61 -12.36 -3.30
N HIS A 181 -4.57 -13.14 -2.22
CA HIS A 181 -5.71 -13.92 -1.74
C HIS A 181 -6.96 -13.08 -1.46
N TYR A 182 -6.80 -11.87 -0.91
CA TYR A 182 -7.92 -10.98 -0.61
C TYR A 182 -8.57 -10.41 -1.87
N HIS A 183 -7.75 -9.84 -2.77
CA HIS A 183 -8.26 -9.12 -3.94
C HIS A 183 -8.62 -10.04 -5.12
N LEU A 184 -8.36 -11.35 -5.07
CA LEU A 184 -8.75 -12.32 -6.12
C LEU A 184 -10.20 -12.18 -6.61
N LYS A 185 -11.14 -11.96 -5.69
CA LYS A 185 -12.58 -11.86 -6.02
C LYS A 185 -12.94 -10.59 -6.78
N HIS A 186 -12.17 -9.52 -6.58
CA HIS A 186 -12.45 -8.21 -7.16
C HIS A 186 -11.82 -8.03 -8.55
N VAL A 187 -11.03 -9.01 -9.00
CA VAL A 187 -10.23 -8.92 -10.22
C VAL A 187 -10.61 -10.03 -11.20
N SER A 188 -11.84 -9.94 -11.72
CA SER A 188 -12.46 -10.96 -12.59
C SER A 188 -11.70 -11.27 -13.88
N GLY A 189 -10.85 -10.36 -14.37
CA GLY A 189 -10.04 -10.55 -15.58
C GLY A 189 -8.72 -11.31 -15.37
N ILE A 190 -8.25 -11.48 -14.13
CA ILE A 190 -6.91 -12.04 -13.83
C ILE A 190 -6.97 -13.51 -13.42
N ILE A 191 -8.14 -14.00 -13.00
CA ILE A 191 -8.36 -15.38 -12.54
C ILE A 191 -7.80 -16.42 -13.51
N ARG A 192 -7.87 -16.16 -14.82
CA ARG A 192 -7.32 -17.04 -15.87
C ARG A 192 -5.80 -17.27 -15.78
N PHE A 193 -5.05 -16.29 -15.30
CA PHE A 193 -3.59 -16.27 -15.33
C PHE A 193 -2.95 -16.61 -13.97
N LEU A 194 -3.77 -16.82 -12.95
CA LEU A 194 -3.33 -17.19 -11.62
C LEU A 194 -3.16 -18.71 -11.52
N SER A 195 -2.21 -19.15 -10.68
CA SER A 195 -2.05 -20.58 -10.40
C SER A 195 -3.30 -21.12 -9.68
N SER A 196 -3.62 -22.39 -9.89
CA SER A 196 -4.74 -23.06 -9.18
C SER A 196 -4.58 -23.03 -7.66
N ALA A 197 -3.34 -22.92 -7.16
CA ALA A 197 -3.04 -22.79 -5.73
C ALA A 197 -3.51 -21.45 -5.12
N LEU A 198 -3.76 -20.41 -5.92
CA LEU A 198 -4.30 -19.14 -5.47
C LEU A 198 -5.85 -19.18 -5.38
N ILE A 199 -6.49 -20.00 -6.21
CA ILE A 199 -7.95 -20.06 -6.34
C ILE A 199 -8.50 -21.13 -5.38
N ILE A 200 -8.57 -20.80 -4.10
CA ILE A 200 -9.08 -21.70 -3.05
C ILE A 200 -10.36 -21.11 -2.44
N PRO A 201 -11.41 -21.92 -2.17
CA PRO A 201 -12.53 -21.50 -1.35
C PRO A 201 -12.05 -20.87 -0.02
N GLY A 202 -12.55 -19.68 0.30
CA GLY A 202 -12.12 -18.95 1.50
C GLY A 202 -10.83 -18.12 1.36
N SER A 203 -10.27 -18.00 0.14
CA SER A 203 -9.09 -17.15 -0.14
C SER A 203 -9.21 -15.74 0.44
N HIS A 204 -10.37 -15.11 0.32
CA HIS A 204 -10.64 -13.80 0.89
C HIS A 204 -10.37 -13.70 2.40
N GLN A 205 -10.91 -14.63 3.20
CA GLN A 205 -10.70 -14.64 4.65
C GLN A 205 -9.24 -14.96 5.01
N LYS A 206 -8.62 -15.87 4.24
CA LYS A 206 -7.19 -16.18 4.37
C LYS A 206 -6.33 -14.95 4.09
N GLY A 207 -6.66 -14.17 3.07
CA GLY A 207 -5.98 -12.93 2.73
C GLY A 207 -6.01 -11.92 3.88
N LEU A 208 -7.17 -11.72 4.51
CA LEU A 208 -7.27 -10.89 5.73
C LEU A 208 -6.38 -11.40 6.87
N GLN A 209 -6.35 -12.72 7.12
CA GLN A 209 -5.49 -13.29 8.16
C GLN A 209 -4.00 -13.11 7.88
N GLU A 210 -3.58 -13.22 6.61
CA GLU A 210 -2.20 -13.00 6.19
C GLU A 210 -1.80 -11.52 6.32
N LEU A 211 -2.68 -10.59 5.93
CA LEU A 211 -2.50 -9.16 6.14
C LEU A 211 -2.41 -8.82 7.64
N GLU A 212 -3.28 -9.39 8.48
CA GLU A 212 -3.23 -9.23 9.94
C GLU A 212 -1.92 -9.75 10.54
N LEU A 213 -1.43 -10.88 10.03
CA LEU A 213 -0.17 -11.45 10.46
C LEU A 213 1.01 -10.53 10.10
N ALA A 214 1.03 -9.97 8.89
CA ALA A 214 2.03 -9.00 8.47
C ALA A 214 1.94 -7.68 9.27
N ALA A 215 0.74 -7.18 9.53
CA ALA A 215 0.53 -5.98 10.35
C ALA A 215 0.98 -6.16 11.82
N LYS A 216 0.98 -7.41 12.32
CA LYS A 216 1.43 -7.73 13.68
C LYS A 216 2.92 -8.05 13.78
N LYS A 217 3.47 -8.77 12.81
CA LYS A 217 4.81 -9.38 12.90
C LYS A 217 5.79 -8.95 11.79
N GLY A 218 5.31 -8.24 10.76
CA GLY A 218 6.15 -7.71 9.69
C GLY A 218 7.22 -6.75 10.23
N SER A 219 8.30 -6.59 9.46
CA SER A 219 9.41 -5.70 9.80
C SER A 219 9.41 -4.45 8.92
N LEU A 220 9.38 -4.63 7.60
CA LEU A 220 9.46 -3.55 6.62
C LEU A 220 8.08 -3.17 6.06
N LEU A 221 7.15 -4.12 5.95
CA LEU A 221 5.82 -3.91 5.37
C LEU A 221 4.71 -3.86 6.41
N LYS A 222 5.05 -3.78 7.71
CA LYS A 222 4.08 -3.73 8.81
C LYS A 222 3.07 -2.59 8.64
N ASP A 223 3.56 -1.36 8.48
CA ASP A 223 2.69 -0.19 8.36
C ASP A 223 1.88 -0.21 7.06
N LEU A 224 2.43 -0.81 6.00
CA LEU A 224 1.71 -1.01 4.75
C LEU A 224 0.57 -2.01 4.89
N ALA A 225 0.78 -3.11 5.62
CA ALA A 225 -0.27 -4.06 5.94
C ALA A 225 -1.36 -3.43 6.81
N GLN A 226 -1.01 -2.56 7.76
CA GLN A 226 -2.00 -1.79 8.55
C GLN A 226 -2.80 -0.83 7.67
N ALA A 227 -2.15 -0.13 6.72
CA ALA A 227 -2.83 0.78 5.81
C ALA A 227 -3.79 0.04 4.88
N GLU A 228 -3.38 -1.13 4.37
CA GLU A 228 -4.21 -2.00 3.54
C GLU A 228 -5.42 -2.52 4.33
N LEU A 229 -5.22 -3.09 5.53
CA LEU A 229 -6.32 -3.52 6.40
C LEU A 229 -7.29 -2.39 6.72
N SER A 230 -6.78 -1.19 7.01
CA SER A 230 -7.63 -0.02 7.26
C SER A 230 -8.49 0.31 6.04
N SER A 231 -7.92 0.22 4.83
CA SER A 231 -8.65 0.45 3.58
C SER A 231 -9.67 -0.64 3.33
N ASP A 232 -9.29 -1.90 3.49
CA ASP A 232 -10.13 -3.07 3.23
C ASP A 232 -11.34 -3.11 4.17
N TYR A 233 -11.09 -2.91 5.46
CA TYR A 233 -12.16 -2.86 6.46
C TYR A 233 -13.15 -1.72 6.21
N LEU A 234 -12.68 -0.57 5.73
CA LEU A 234 -13.53 0.58 5.42
C LEU A 234 -14.33 0.39 4.11
N ASN A 235 -13.63 0.00 3.04
CA ASN A 235 -14.15 0.12 1.69
C ASN A 235 -14.81 -1.15 1.17
N PHE A 236 -14.37 -2.33 1.61
CA PHE A 236 -14.87 -3.62 1.11
C PHE A 236 -15.64 -4.39 2.18
N GLU A 237 -15.09 -4.55 3.39
CA GLU A 237 -15.75 -5.31 4.46
C GLU A 237 -16.91 -4.57 5.14
N LYS A 238 -16.97 -3.24 4.99
CA LYS A 238 -17.95 -2.36 5.67
C LYS A 238 -17.92 -2.50 7.19
N GLN A 239 -16.71 -2.64 7.75
CA GLN A 239 -16.43 -2.79 9.18
C GLN A 239 -15.53 -1.64 9.68
N PRO A 240 -16.02 -0.38 9.68
CA PRO A 240 -15.21 0.80 10.05
C PRO A 240 -14.65 0.72 11.48
N ALA A 241 -15.33 0.00 12.38
CA ALA A 241 -14.84 -0.24 13.74
C ALA A 241 -13.50 -1.00 13.78
N LYS A 242 -13.29 -1.94 12.85
CA LYS A 242 -12.02 -2.69 12.73
C LYS A 242 -10.92 -1.86 12.05
N ALA A 243 -11.30 -0.93 11.16
CA ALA A 243 -10.35 -0.04 10.50
C ALA A 243 -9.77 1.02 11.47
N LEU A 244 -10.61 1.52 12.40
CA LEU A 244 -10.27 2.62 13.29
C LEU A 244 -8.94 2.49 14.07
N PRO A 245 -8.60 1.36 14.73
CA PRO A 245 -7.34 1.25 15.46
C PRO A 245 -6.12 1.44 14.55
N PHE A 246 -6.13 0.84 13.35
CA PHE A 246 -5.05 0.99 12.37
C PHE A 246 -4.92 2.43 11.88
N ALA A 247 -6.04 3.07 11.51
CA ALA A 247 -6.03 4.46 11.08
C ALA A 247 -5.51 5.43 12.15
N ARG A 248 -5.82 5.19 13.44
CA ARG A 248 -5.30 5.98 14.55
C ARG A 248 -3.80 5.79 14.75
N GLU A 249 -3.31 4.55 14.71
CA GLU A 249 -1.88 4.25 14.84
C GLU A 249 -1.08 4.92 13.70
N LEU A 250 -1.53 4.74 12.46
CA LEU A 250 -0.89 5.33 11.28
C LEU A 250 -0.92 6.86 11.31
N ASN A 251 -2.05 7.48 11.67
CA ASN A 251 -2.15 8.93 11.78
C ASN A 251 -1.24 9.50 12.89
N LYS A 252 -1.09 8.77 14.00
CA LYS A 252 -0.18 9.15 15.09
C LYS A 252 1.29 9.04 14.65
N LYS A 253 1.63 7.98 13.92
CA LYS A 253 3.01 7.71 13.47
C LYS A 253 3.43 8.63 12.30
N PHE A 254 2.48 8.95 11.40
CA PHE A 254 2.72 9.71 10.17
C PHE A 254 1.78 10.92 10.06
N PRO A 255 1.93 11.93 10.92
CA PRO A 255 0.99 13.06 11.02
C PRO A 255 0.95 13.96 9.77
N ASN A 256 1.99 13.93 8.93
CA ASN A 256 2.02 14.73 7.70
C ASN A 256 1.30 14.04 6.54
N ASN A 257 0.99 12.75 6.65
CA ASN A 257 0.32 12.04 5.58
C ASN A 257 -1.19 12.34 5.57
N TYR A 258 -1.58 13.26 4.70
CA TYR A 258 -2.99 13.64 4.53
C TYR A 258 -3.90 12.45 4.20
N ASN A 259 -3.38 11.37 3.59
CA ASN A 259 -4.19 10.19 3.29
C ASN A 259 -4.74 9.54 4.56
N PHE A 260 -3.95 9.50 5.64
CA PHE A 260 -4.38 8.94 6.92
C PHE A 260 -5.36 9.84 7.65
N LEU A 261 -5.24 11.17 7.54
CA LEU A 261 -6.25 12.10 8.04
C LEU A 261 -7.60 11.92 7.32
N PHE A 262 -7.58 11.86 5.98
CA PHE A 262 -8.79 11.61 5.18
C PHE A 262 -9.44 10.26 5.53
N ALA A 263 -8.64 9.19 5.68
CA ALA A 263 -9.12 7.87 6.04
C ALA A 263 -9.71 7.87 7.46
N LEU A 264 -9.01 8.44 8.43
CA LEU A 264 -9.47 8.51 9.83
C LEU A 264 -10.78 9.31 9.94
N SER A 265 -10.87 10.48 9.31
CA SER A 265 -12.09 11.27 9.29
C SER A 265 -13.26 10.53 8.63
N SER A 266 -12.99 9.80 7.55
CA SER A 266 -13.99 8.96 6.88
C SER A 266 -14.50 7.82 7.77
N ILE A 267 -13.59 7.14 8.47
CA ILE A 267 -13.93 6.05 9.41
C ILE A 267 -14.77 6.60 10.56
N LEU A 268 -14.39 7.75 11.12
CA LEU A 268 -15.14 8.39 12.21
C LEU A 268 -16.54 8.81 11.77
N ALA A 269 -16.68 9.33 10.54
CA ALA A 269 -17.98 9.65 9.97
C ALA A 269 -18.88 8.41 9.82
N ASP A 270 -18.32 7.28 9.36
CA ASP A 270 -19.05 6.01 9.24
C ASP A 270 -19.41 5.38 10.60
N LEU A 271 -18.72 5.79 11.66
CA LEU A 271 -19.01 5.41 13.05
C LEU A 271 -19.90 6.43 13.77
N HIS A 272 -20.47 7.41 13.05
CA HIS A 272 -21.29 8.50 13.61
C HIS A 272 -20.58 9.36 14.67
N ARG A 273 -19.23 9.39 14.66
CA ARG A 273 -18.39 10.22 15.54
C ARG A 273 -18.12 11.57 14.89
N PHE A 274 -19.19 12.32 14.66
CA PHE A 274 -19.19 13.48 13.76
C PHE A 274 -18.33 14.65 14.25
N GLU A 275 -18.28 14.89 15.56
CA GLU A 275 -17.43 15.95 16.13
C GLU A 275 -15.95 15.68 15.85
N GLU A 276 -15.50 14.44 16.05
CA GLU A 276 -14.11 14.06 15.76
C GLU A 276 -13.82 14.10 14.26
N ALA A 277 -14.74 13.60 13.43
CA ALA A 277 -14.60 13.67 11.97
C ALA A 277 -14.49 15.13 11.50
N SER A 278 -15.38 16.01 11.98
CA SER A 278 -15.38 17.44 11.63
C SER A 278 -14.15 18.17 12.15
N GLY A 279 -13.63 17.78 13.33
CA GLY A 279 -12.37 18.30 13.86
C GLY A 279 -11.18 18.02 12.94
N ILE A 280 -11.07 16.78 12.44
CA ILE A 280 -10.04 16.41 11.46
C ILE A 280 -10.26 17.12 10.13
N ALA A 281 -11.51 17.20 9.63
CA ALA A 281 -11.81 17.90 8.40
C ALA A 281 -11.39 19.39 8.46
N LYS A 282 -11.65 20.08 9.58
CA LYS A 282 -11.18 21.46 9.81
C LYS A 282 -9.65 21.57 9.81
N GLN A 283 -8.95 20.58 10.36
CA GLN A 283 -7.48 20.54 10.30
C GLN A 283 -6.99 20.42 8.86
N ILE A 284 -7.57 19.51 8.07
CA ILE A 284 -7.25 19.33 6.65
C ILE A 284 -7.48 20.62 5.88
N GLU A 285 -8.66 21.24 6.03
CA GLU A 285 -9.01 22.49 5.36
C GLU A 285 -8.01 23.60 5.68
N LYS A 286 -7.70 23.80 6.97
CA LYS A 286 -6.71 24.79 7.39
C LYS A 286 -5.38 24.55 6.69
N ASN A 287 -4.88 23.32 6.71
CA ASN A 287 -3.59 22.98 6.10
C ASN A 287 -3.57 23.18 4.57
N ILE A 288 -4.69 22.91 3.88
CA ILE A 288 -4.86 23.21 2.45
C ILE A 288 -4.84 24.72 2.22
N GLN A 289 -5.59 25.50 3.01
CA GLN A 289 -5.67 26.96 2.87
C GLN A 289 -4.31 27.65 3.06
N VAL A 290 -3.52 27.18 4.02
CA VAL A 290 -2.17 27.73 4.28
C VAL A 290 -1.07 27.06 3.42
N CYS A 291 -1.42 26.09 2.58
CA CYS A 291 -0.50 25.36 1.70
C CYS A 291 0.72 24.77 2.43
N VAL A 292 0.54 24.22 3.64
CA VAL A 292 1.63 23.56 4.38
C VAL A 292 1.94 22.24 3.70
N PRO A 293 3.14 22.02 3.11
CA PRO A 293 3.46 20.74 2.49
C PRO A 293 3.27 19.57 3.47
N PRO A 294 2.69 18.43 3.05
CA PRO A 294 2.28 18.06 1.70
C PRO A 294 0.83 18.46 1.32
N PHE A 295 0.17 19.34 2.08
CA PHE A 295 -1.17 19.82 1.79
C PHE A 295 -1.12 20.90 0.70
N VAL A 296 -1.83 20.63 -0.40
CA VAL A 296 -1.84 21.46 -1.61
C VAL A 296 -3.27 21.75 -2.07
N PRO A 297 -3.52 22.81 -2.85
CA PRO A 297 -4.87 23.17 -3.31
C PRO A 297 -5.60 22.07 -4.07
N GLN A 298 -4.88 21.16 -4.75
CA GLN A 298 -5.44 20.02 -5.47
C GLN A 298 -6.23 19.06 -4.55
N LEU A 299 -5.97 19.09 -3.24
CA LEU A 299 -6.71 18.30 -2.25
C LEU A 299 -8.11 18.86 -1.95
N GLN A 300 -8.45 20.07 -2.41
CA GLN A 300 -9.76 20.69 -2.15
C GLN A 300 -10.91 19.82 -2.64
N THR A 301 -10.76 19.17 -3.80
CA THR A 301 -11.76 18.25 -4.37
C THR A 301 -12.00 17.05 -3.46
N ARG A 302 -10.94 16.50 -2.86
CA ARG A 302 -11.03 15.41 -1.88
C ARG A 302 -11.63 15.87 -0.54
N TYR A 303 -11.31 17.09 -0.10
CA TYR A 303 -11.96 17.72 1.06
C TYR A 303 -13.47 17.86 0.84
N ASN A 304 -13.90 18.34 -0.33
CA ASN A 304 -15.31 18.44 -0.66
C ASN A 304 -16.01 17.07 -0.58
N GLN A 305 -15.39 16.01 -1.09
CA GLN A 305 -15.94 14.66 -0.96
C GLN A 305 -16.01 14.19 0.51
N LEU A 306 -15.01 14.50 1.33
CA LEU A 306 -15.02 14.17 2.77
C LEU A 306 -16.16 14.89 3.49
N MET A 307 -16.31 16.19 3.28
CA MET A 307 -17.39 16.98 3.90
C MET A 307 -18.77 16.51 3.44
N GLY A 308 -18.91 16.22 2.13
CA GLY A 308 -20.12 15.60 1.60
C GLY A 308 -20.44 14.28 2.30
N ARG A 309 -19.44 13.42 2.54
CA ARG A 309 -19.62 12.15 3.28
C ARG A 309 -20.02 12.37 4.73
N ILE A 310 -19.38 13.29 5.45
CA ILE A 310 -19.72 13.61 6.85
C ILE A 310 -21.19 14.03 6.94
N LEU A 311 -21.61 15.00 6.12
CA LEU A 311 -22.98 15.50 6.10
C LEU A 311 -23.99 14.44 5.63
N PHE A 312 -23.60 13.61 4.65
CA PHE A 312 -24.43 12.48 4.21
C PHE A 312 -24.72 11.51 5.37
N ASN A 313 -23.69 11.17 6.16
CA ASN A 313 -23.85 10.27 7.29
C ASN A 313 -24.60 10.93 8.47
N GLN A 314 -24.64 12.26 8.53
CA GLN A 314 -25.49 13.04 9.44
C GLN A 314 -26.94 13.20 8.91
N GLU A 315 -27.26 12.62 7.74
CA GLU A 315 -28.54 12.77 7.06
C GLU A 315 -28.86 14.21 6.61
N GLU A 316 -27.86 15.10 6.61
CA GLU A 316 -27.94 16.47 6.10
C GLU A 316 -27.78 16.48 4.56
N TYR A 317 -28.69 15.78 3.87
CA TYR A 317 -28.57 15.49 2.44
C TYR A 317 -28.50 16.75 1.56
N ASP A 318 -29.26 17.79 1.89
CA ASP A 318 -29.27 19.03 1.09
C ASP A 318 -27.89 19.71 1.08
N ARG A 319 -27.24 19.82 2.25
CA ARG A 319 -25.88 20.36 2.35
C ARG A 319 -24.85 19.42 1.75
N SER A 320 -25.03 18.11 1.92
CA SER A 320 -24.15 17.10 1.35
C SER A 320 -24.09 17.17 -0.19
N VAL A 321 -25.23 17.42 -0.86
CA VAL A 321 -25.31 17.60 -2.32
C VAL A 321 -24.37 18.70 -2.82
N GLU A 322 -24.33 19.86 -2.13
CA GLU A 322 -23.48 20.99 -2.54
C GLU A 322 -22.00 20.58 -2.58
N TYR A 323 -21.52 19.90 -1.55
CA TYR A 323 -20.15 19.42 -1.48
C TYR A 323 -19.83 18.36 -2.54
N PHE A 324 -20.73 17.40 -2.79
CA PHE A 324 -20.52 16.43 -3.86
C PHE A 324 -20.53 17.08 -5.25
N GLN A 325 -21.41 18.04 -5.51
CA GLN A 325 -21.41 18.80 -6.76
C GLN A 325 -20.13 19.62 -6.93
N ASN A 326 -19.62 20.22 -5.86
CA ASN A 326 -18.33 20.91 -5.88
C ASN A 326 -17.17 19.95 -6.18
N ALA A 327 -17.20 18.72 -5.64
CA ALA A 327 -16.20 17.70 -5.94
C ALA A 327 -16.24 17.21 -7.40
N LEU A 328 -17.37 17.38 -8.10
CA LEU A 328 -17.53 17.01 -9.51
C LEU A 328 -17.00 18.06 -10.49
N LYS A 329 -16.73 19.29 -10.04
CA LYS A 329 -16.25 20.39 -10.90
C LYS A 329 -14.84 20.15 -11.42
N ASP A 330 -14.00 19.50 -10.63
CA ASP A 330 -12.62 19.19 -11.01
C ASP A 330 -12.55 17.82 -11.67
N THR A 331 -12.31 17.84 -12.99
CA THR A 331 -12.25 16.64 -13.82
C THR A 331 -10.84 16.08 -14.00
N SER A 332 -9.84 16.62 -13.29
CA SER A 332 -8.45 16.16 -13.34
C SER A 332 -8.31 14.66 -13.08
N PHE A 333 -7.33 14.02 -13.72
CA PHE A 333 -7.17 12.56 -13.69
C PHE A 333 -7.05 11.99 -12.26
N TYR A 334 -6.37 12.72 -11.37
CA TYR A 334 -6.17 12.31 -9.97
C TYR A 334 -7.45 12.36 -9.12
N ASN A 335 -8.52 13.00 -9.62
CA ASN A 335 -9.82 13.07 -8.95
C ASN A 335 -10.85 12.07 -9.50
N ALA A 336 -10.48 11.16 -10.40
CA ALA A 336 -11.40 10.18 -10.97
C ALA A 336 -12.15 9.38 -9.89
N ARG A 337 -11.44 8.78 -8.93
CA ARG A 337 -12.06 8.03 -7.81
C ARG A 337 -12.93 8.90 -6.91
N VAL A 338 -12.53 10.16 -6.69
CA VAL A 338 -13.31 11.13 -5.90
C VAL A 338 -14.65 11.42 -6.59
N ARG A 339 -14.62 11.63 -7.91
CA ARG A 339 -15.82 11.86 -8.73
C ARG A 339 -16.76 10.66 -8.75
N VAL A 340 -16.23 9.43 -8.86
CA VAL A 340 -17.07 8.21 -8.77
C VAL A 340 -17.81 8.16 -7.44
N TRP A 341 -17.12 8.39 -6.33
CA TRP A 341 -17.77 8.42 -5.01
C TRP A 341 -18.82 9.52 -4.90
N ALA A 342 -18.55 10.72 -5.42
CA ALA A 342 -19.51 11.82 -5.42
C ALA A 342 -20.77 11.46 -6.21
N PHE A 343 -20.64 10.88 -7.42
CA PHE A 343 -21.79 10.40 -8.19
C PHE A 343 -22.57 9.31 -7.46
N VAL A 344 -21.89 8.31 -6.87
CA VAL A 344 -22.55 7.27 -6.09
C VAL A 344 -23.37 7.87 -4.94
N ARG A 345 -22.79 8.80 -4.18
CA ARG A 345 -23.48 9.41 -3.04
C ARG A 345 -24.65 10.29 -3.48
N LEU A 346 -24.53 11.03 -4.58
CA LEU A 346 -25.67 11.75 -5.17
C LEU A 346 -26.79 10.80 -5.57
N GLY A 347 -26.46 9.67 -6.20
CA GLY A 347 -27.44 8.63 -6.51
C GLY A 347 -28.15 8.09 -5.27
N MET A 348 -27.39 7.84 -4.20
CA MET A 348 -27.94 7.39 -2.91
C MET A 348 -28.90 8.42 -2.31
N ILE A 349 -28.57 9.71 -2.36
CA ILE A 349 -29.46 10.80 -1.91
C ILE A 349 -30.77 10.79 -2.72
N HIS A 350 -30.70 10.58 -4.04
CA HIS A 350 -31.89 10.50 -4.88
C HIS A 350 -32.74 9.25 -4.56
N ASP A 351 -32.13 8.10 -4.26
CA ASP A 351 -32.88 6.92 -3.80
C ASP A 351 -33.60 7.20 -2.46
N VAL A 352 -32.95 7.87 -1.50
CA VAL A 352 -33.59 8.31 -0.24
C VAL A 352 -34.80 9.20 -0.50
N ARG A 353 -34.70 10.10 -1.49
CA ARG A 353 -35.79 10.98 -1.92
C ARG A 353 -36.85 10.28 -2.79
N LYS A 354 -36.74 8.96 -3.01
CA LYS A 354 -37.61 8.16 -3.89
C LYS A 354 -37.57 8.61 -5.36
N GLN A 355 -36.47 9.23 -5.77
CA GLN A 355 -36.23 9.75 -7.13
C GLN A 355 -35.39 8.74 -7.92
N ARG A 356 -35.99 7.58 -8.22
CA ARG A 356 -35.26 6.41 -8.72
C ARG A 356 -34.58 6.64 -10.08
N ILE A 357 -35.25 7.34 -10.99
CA ILE A 357 -34.71 7.61 -12.33
C ILE A 357 -33.42 8.43 -12.20
N GLN A 358 -33.46 9.52 -11.43
CA GLN A 358 -32.29 10.35 -11.17
C GLN A 358 -31.18 9.57 -10.45
N ALA A 359 -31.53 8.72 -9.49
CA ALA A 359 -30.55 7.88 -8.80
C ALA A 359 -29.78 6.98 -9.78
N GLN A 360 -30.50 6.30 -10.69
CA GLN A 360 -29.90 5.44 -11.71
C GLN A 360 -29.01 6.22 -12.69
N GLU A 361 -29.40 7.43 -13.09
CA GLU A 361 -28.55 8.29 -13.92
C GLU A 361 -27.20 8.58 -13.25
N TYR A 362 -27.21 8.90 -11.95
CA TYR A 362 -25.98 9.14 -11.20
C TYR A 362 -25.12 7.89 -11.06
N TYR A 363 -25.71 6.72 -10.78
CA TYR A 363 -24.94 5.48 -10.72
C TYR A 363 -24.35 5.10 -12.08
N SER A 364 -25.05 5.34 -13.19
CA SER A 364 -24.51 5.15 -14.55
C SER A 364 -23.33 6.09 -14.82
N LYS A 365 -23.46 7.38 -14.51
CA LYS A 365 -22.36 8.35 -14.61
C LYS A 365 -21.12 7.92 -13.81
N ALA A 366 -21.31 7.32 -12.63
CA ALA A 366 -20.20 6.78 -11.85
C ALA A 366 -19.44 5.65 -12.57
N LEU A 367 -20.11 4.85 -13.41
CA LEU A 367 -19.47 3.80 -14.21
C LEU A 367 -18.72 4.36 -15.43
N GLU A 368 -19.09 5.53 -15.93
CA GLU A 368 -18.46 6.17 -17.09
C GLU A 368 -17.12 6.87 -16.77
N VAL A 369 -16.81 7.14 -15.49
CA VAL A 369 -15.58 7.85 -15.10
C VAL A 369 -14.33 6.98 -15.29
N GLU A 370 -13.59 7.20 -16.38
CA GLU A 370 -12.29 6.56 -16.62
C GLU A 370 -11.30 6.80 -15.46
N GLY A 371 -10.53 5.76 -15.10
CA GLY A 371 -9.60 5.80 -13.96
C GLY A 371 -10.29 5.72 -12.57
N GLY A 372 -11.62 5.57 -12.55
CA GLY A 372 -12.44 5.50 -11.34
C GLY A 372 -12.69 4.08 -10.81
N GLU A 373 -11.91 3.07 -11.23
CA GLU A 373 -12.01 1.69 -10.74
C GLU A 373 -11.84 1.59 -9.21
N GLY A 374 -12.62 0.71 -8.58
CA GLY A 374 -12.56 0.43 -7.14
C GLY A 374 -13.92 0.19 -6.50
N ALA A 375 -13.97 0.25 -5.16
CA ALA A 375 -15.16 -0.04 -4.36
C ALA A 375 -16.40 0.80 -4.75
N ALA A 376 -16.21 2.07 -5.11
CA ALA A 376 -17.32 2.94 -5.49
C ALA A 376 -18.08 2.44 -6.74
N ARG A 377 -17.38 1.92 -7.76
CA ARG A 377 -18.04 1.33 -8.93
C ARG A 377 -18.74 0.00 -8.61
N ILE A 378 -18.23 -0.77 -7.65
CA ILE A 378 -18.92 -1.97 -7.16
C ILE A 378 -20.25 -1.57 -6.52
N GLU A 379 -20.25 -0.52 -5.70
CA GLU A 379 -21.48 0.04 -5.11
C GLU A 379 -22.42 0.61 -6.17
N ALA A 380 -21.93 1.36 -7.15
CA ALA A 380 -22.75 1.88 -8.24
C ALA A 380 -23.49 0.74 -8.99
N LYS A 381 -22.78 -0.35 -9.32
CA LYS A 381 -23.39 -1.54 -9.95
C LYS A 381 -24.45 -2.17 -9.07
N LYS A 382 -24.20 -2.30 -7.78
CA LYS A 382 -25.19 -2.80 -6.81
C LYS A 382 -26.42 -1.90 -6.79
N TYR A 383 -26.23 -0.58 -6.70
CA TYR A 383 -27.33 0.36 -6.54
C TYR A 383 -28.10 0.65 -7.83
N LEU A 384 -27.54 0.35 -9.00
CA LEU A 384 -28.28 0.28 -10.26
C LEU A 384 -29.37 -0.81 -10.25
N ILE A 385 -29.08 -1.94 -9.61
CA ILE A 385 -30.00 -3.09 -9.52
C ILE A 385 -31.02 -2.89 -8.39
N SER A 386 -30.56 -2.46 -7.22
CA SER A 386 -31.42 -2.28 -6.04
C SER A 386 -31.23 -0.91 -5.43
N PRO A 387 -32.29 -0.14 -5.13
CA PRO A 387 -32.14 1.20 -4.56
C PRO A 387 -31.40 1.17 -3.24
N TYR A 388 -30.60 2.22 -2.99
CA TYR A 388 -30.02 2.43 -1.67
C TYR A 388 -31.12 2.66 -0.64
N ILE A 389 -30.98 2.02 0.52
CA ILE A 389 -31.84 2.19 1.68
C ILE A 389 -30.91 2.52 2.85
N PRO A 390 -31.07 3.67 3.52
CA PRO A 390 -30.32 4.00 4.73
C PRO A 390 -30.50 2.90 5.78
N ALA A 391 -29.40 2.52 6.44
CA ALA A 391 -29.50 1.63 7.57
C ALA A 391 -30.31 2.34 8.67
N GLN A 392 -31.39 1.73 9.14
CA GLN A 392 -32.10 2.24 10.30
C GLN A 392 -31.16 2.17 11.49
N VAL A 393 -30.80 3.33 12.05
CA VAL A 393 -30.07 3.38 13.32
C VAL A 393 -30.98 2.72 14.36
N LYS A 394 -30.58 1.54 14.85
CA LYS A 394 -31.21 0.98 16.03
C LYS A 394 -30.90 1.94 17.18
N SER A 395 -31.92 2.68 17.60
CA SER A 395 -31.90 3.58 18.76
C SER A 395 -31.42 2.87 20.02
#